data_AF-A0A673HI04-F1
#
_entry.id   AF-A0A673HI04-F1
#
_cell.length_a   1.000
_cell.length_b   1.000
_cell.length_c   1.000
_cell.angle_alpha   90.00
_cell.angle_beta   90.00
_cell.angle_gamma   90.00
#
_symmetry.space_group_name_H-M   'P 1'
#
loop_
_entity.id
_entity.type
_entity.pdbx_description
1 polymer ?
#
loop_
_entity_poly.entity_id
_entity_poly.type
_entity_poly.pdbx_seq_one_letter_code
_entity_poly.pdbx_strand_id
1 'polypeptide(L)'
;MAGRKHTFILLSLSLLFLLLCLFTRPCVCGPARAPLLAGQPFLVLWGVPDKDCLGRPDPAAFGMEWEGRVAIFYEDTLGLYPYFTAQDRPVNGGLPQHTSLDIHLQRVEGDLTASLPQAGAPGLGVLRWQEWAPQWNKNRGIKIKYLVESRALLRGFFPDWSTEEVEKWSQVDFEAAAQSIMMETLREVKRLRPQRLWGIAPYPNCYNFDSTQIALANYTGRCPAAEMALNDELMWLWKRSSALYPVLSLEKLPEGTKGAWLYGVPYKDFVVTQYNLVIMPVLYMYQIDLVNTIGESAAMGASGVIIWEKSLAKSCSEFSSYIRQVLGPYAVNVTTAARLCGVSLCQGRGHCVRKKPEDPTYLHLPSAHFMLLPNGAEGVRATGELPTAYIDLWKKDFRCQNISVTRIASVKDNLRDGFKFTV
;
A
#
# COMPACT_ATOMS: atom_id res chain seq x y z
N MET A 1 48.79 -9.56 -42.57
CA MET A 1 47.87 -10.64 -42.11
C MET A 1 47.50 -10.58 -40.61
N ALA A 2 48.03 -9.66 -39.80
CA ALA A 2 47.71 -9.57 -38.37
C ALA A 2 46.37 -8.85 -38.05
N GLY A 3 45.97 -7.83 -38.82
CA GLY A 3 44.76 -7.05 -38.55
C GLY A 3 43.43 -7.78 -38.73
N ARG A 4 43.40 -8.83 -39.57
CA ARG A 4 42.18 -9.60 -39.88
C ARG A 4 41.82 -10.61 -38.78
N LYS A 5 42.80 -11.06 -37.99
CA LYS A 5 42.58 -11.95 -36.83
C LYS A 5 42.01 -11.20 -35.64
N HIS A 6 42.44 -9.95 -35.40
CA HIS A 6 41.91 -9.12 -34.32
C HIS A 6 40.45 -8.72 -34.52
N THR A 7 40.03 -8.45 -35.76
CA THR A 7 38.64 -8.11 -36.08
C THR A 7 37.69 -9.30 -35.86
N PHE A 8 38.10 -10.52 -36.22
CA PHE A 8 37.31 -11.73 -35.98
C PHE A 8 37.14 -12.05 -34.49
N ILE A 9 38.16 -11.81 -33.67
CA ILE A 9 38.12 -12.03 -32.21
C ILE A 9 37.19 -11.01 -31.54
N LEU A 10 37.22 -9.74 -31.97
CA LEU A 10 36.33 -8.70 -31.46
C LEU A 10 34.86 -8.95 -31.83
N LEU A 11 34.60 -9.48 -33.03
CA LEU A 11 33.27 -9.88 -33.48
C LEU A 11 32.73 -11.11 -32.75
N SER A 12 33.57 -12.08 -32.39
CA SER A 12 33.11 -13.25 -31.62
C SER A 12 32.83 -12.92 -30.15
N LEU A 13 33.64 -12.05 -29.54
CA LEU A 13 33.42 -11.55 -28.18
C LEU A 13 32.15 -10.72 -28.05
N SER A 14 31.85 -9.87 -29.05
CA SER A 14 30.61 -9.09 -29.06
C SER A 14 29.37 -9.95 -29.30
N LEU A 15 29.46 -10.98 -30.15
CA LEU A 15 28.37 -11.96 -30.31
C LEU A 15 28.13 -12.77 -29.04
N LEU A 16 29.20 -13.19 -28.34
CA LEU A 16 29.12 -13.89 -27.07
C LEU A 16 28.47 -13.01 -25.98
N PHE A 17 28.81 -11.72 -25.94
CA PHE A 17 28.19 -10.73 -25.05
C PHE A 17 26.69 -10.54 -25.35
N LEU A 18 26.33 -10.47 -26.63
CA LEU A 18 24.92 -10.40 -27.07
C LEU A 18 24.14 -11.66 -26.71
N LEU A 19 24.72 -12.85 -26.86
CA LEU A 19 24.09 -14.11 -26.42
C LEU A 19 23.96 -14.17 -24.89
N LEU A 20 24.97 -13.72 -24.12
CA LEU A 20 24.91 -13.63 -22.66
C LEU A 20 23.80 -12.66 -22.18
N CYS A 21 23.59 -11.54 -22.88
CA CYS A 21 22.48 -10.62 -22.61
C CYS A 21 21.11 -11.20 -22.98
N LEU A 22 21.02 -12.10 -23.96
CA LEU A 22 19.78 -12.80 -24.35
C LEU A 22 19.39 -13.93 -23.37
N PHE A 23 20.36 -14.50 -22.63
CA PHE A 23 20.10 -15.53 -21.61
C PHE A 23 19.86 -14.99 -20.20
N THR A 24 20.17 -13.73 -19.92
CA THR A 24 19.68 -13.05 -18.71
C THR A 24 18.25 -12.59 -18.98
N ARG A 25 17.26 -13.40 -18.60
CA ARG A 25 15.89 -12.88 -18.44
C ARG A 25 15.99 -11.65 -17.51
N PRO A 26 15.56 -10.45 -17.93
CA PRO A 26 15.52 -9.31 -17.03
C PRO A 26 14.67 -9.71 -15.83
N CYS A 27 15.31 -9.76 -14.66
CA CYS A 27 14.62 -10.05 -13.42
C CYS A 27 13.66 -8.89 -13.15
N VAL A 28 12.36 -9.16 -13.12
CA VAL A 28 11.28 -8.17 -12.89
C VAL A 28 11.25 -7.68 -11.43
N CYS A 29 12.34 -7.78 -10.68
CA CYS A 29 12.41 -7.33 -9.29
C CYS A 29 13.58 -6.36 -9.12
N GLY A 30 13.26 -5.07 -9.07
CA GLY A 30 14.16 -4.09 -8.49
C GLY A 30 14.53 -4.47 -7.05
N PRO A 31 15.65 -3.97 -6.51
CA PRO A 31 16.07 -4.34 -5.17
C PRO A 31 15.08 -3.84 -4.12
N ALA A 32 14.84 -4.63 -3.08
CA ALA A 32 13.91 -4.27 -2.02
C ALA A 32 14.43 -3.08 -1.21
N ARG A 33 13.51 -2.30 -0.63
CA ARG A 33 13.88 -1.33 0.42
C ARG A 33 14.21 -2.07 1.72
N ALA A 34 15.03 -1.41 2.55
CA ALA A 34 15.28 -1.84 3.91
C ALA A 34 13.95 -1.95 4.67
N PRO A 35 13.80 -2.90 5.61
CA PRO A 35 12.56 -3.03 6.36
C PRO A 35 12.28 -1.76 7.17
N LEU A 36 11.00 -1.48 7.41
CA LEU A 36 10.56 -0.33 8.21
C LEU A 36 11.08 -0.41 9.65
N LEU A 37 11.20 -1.63 10.18
CA LEU A 37 11.83 -1.94 11.46
C LEU A 37 12.90 -3.00 11.28
N ALA A 38 14.04 -2.80 11.95
CA ALA A 38 15.16 -3.71 11.84
C ALA A 38 14.75 -5.15 12.22
N GLY A 39 15.07 -6.11 11.34
CA GLY A 39 14.75 -7.52 11.56
C GLY A 39 13.27 -7.90 11.38
N GLN A 40 12.39 -6.97 10.97
CA GLN A 40 10.99 -7.23 10.69
C GLN A 40 10.68 -6.96 9.21
N PRO A 41 10.73 -7.98 8.34
CA PRO A 41 10.52 -7.82 6.90
C PRO A 41 9.05 -7.50 6.54
N PHE A 42 8.11 -7.85 7.41
CA PHE A 42 6.68 -7.61 7.23
C PHE A 42 6.08 -7.14 8.55
N LEU A 43 5.31 -6.04 8.51
CA LEU A 43 4.64 -5.46 9.67
C LEU A 43 3.12 -5.59 9.57
N VAL A 44 2.47 -5.78 10.72
CA VAL A 44 1.05 -5.49 10.88
C VAL A 44 0.96 -4.21 11.69
N LEU A 45 0.46 -3.14 11.07
CA LEU A 45 0.31 -1.84 11.71
C LEU A 45 -1.15 -1.59 12.03
N TRP A 46 -1.37 -0.90 13.14
CA TRP A 46 -2.71 -0.60 13.61
C TRP A 46 -3.06 0.87 13.40
N GLY A 47 -4.21 1.11 12.76
CA GLY A 47 -4.76 2.43 12.45
C GLY A 47 -6.22 2.63 12.87
N VAL A 48 -6.80 1.78 13.74
CA VAL A 48 -8.14 2.01 14.32
C VAL A 48 -8.01 2.92 15.56
N PRO A 49 -8.78 4.02 15.67
CA PRO A 49 -8.74 4.92 16.81
C PRO A 49 -9.18 4.27 18.14
N ASP A 50 -8.49 4.57 19.24
CA ASP A 50 -8.81 4.05 20.58
C ASP A 50 -10.12 4.55 21.16
N LYS A 51 -10.46 5.80 20.86
CA LYS A 51 -11.69 6.44 21.35
C LYS A 51 -12.96 5.67 20.96
N ASP A 52 -12.89 4.88 19.90
CA ASP A 52 -14.01 4.11 19.39
C ASP A 52 -14.19 2.78 20.13
N CYS A 53 -13.18 2.33 20.91
CA CYS A 53 -13.30 1.10 21.69
C CYS A 53 -12.43 0.98 22.95
N LEU A 54 -13.00 1.41 24.07
CA LEU A 54 -12.40 1.28 25.40
C LEU A 54 -12.31 -0.19 25.83
N GLY A 55 -11.15 -0.59 26.36
CA GLY A 55 -10.91 -1.94 26.91
C GLY A 55 -10.63 -3.02 25.87
N ARG A 56 -10.41 -2.65 24.60
CA ARG A 56 -9.88 -3.56 23.59
C ARG A 56 -8.44 -4.01 23.95
N PRO A 57 -8.01 -5.19 23.49
CA PRO A 57 -6.65 -5.66 23.75
C PRO A 57 -5.61 -4.73 23.14
N ASP A 58 -4.47 -4.57 23.82
CA ASP A 58 -3.32 -3.85 23.27
C ASP A 58 -2.75 -4.59 22.03
N PRO A 59 -2.76 -4.00 20.82
CA PRO A 59 -2.22 -4.65 19.62
C PRO A 59 -0.72 -4.95 19.71
N ALA A 60 0.03 -4.19 20.53
CA ALA A 60 1.44 -4.47 20.77
C ALA A 60 1.63 -5.83 21.45
N ALA A 61 0.65 -6.32 22.21
CA ALA A 61 0.67 -7.66 22.82
C ALA A 61 0.67 -8.80 21.79
N PHE A 62 0.34 -8.50 20.53
CA PHE A 62 0.36 -9.41 19.38
C PHE A 62 1.45 -9.06 18.36
N GLY A 63 2.41 -8.20 18.72
CA GLY A 63 3.49 -7.78 17.84
C GLY A 63 3.06 -6.85 16.70
N MET A 64 1.91 -6.17 16.83
CA MET A 64 1.48 -5.14 15.89
C MET A 64 2.05 -3.78 16.28
N GLU A 65 2.39 -2.96 15.29
CA GLU A 65 2.86 -1.59 15.54
C GLU A 65 1.68 -0.65 15.83
N TRP A 66 1.74 0.03 16.98
CA TRP A 66 0.68 0.85 17.56
C TRP A 66 1.15 2.30 17.82
N GLU A 67 0.22 3.19 18.21
CA GLU A 67 0.38 4.57 18.69
C GLU A 67 1.31 5.50 17.90
N GLY A 68 0.72 6.41 17.14
CA GLY A 68 1.48 7.45 16.42
C GLY A 68 2.26 6.94 15.21
N ARG A 69 2.41 5.61 15.05
CA ARG A 69 3.01 4.94 13.89
C ARG A 69 2.22 5.11 12.60
N VAL A 70 0.90 5.20 12.68
CA VAL A 70 0.02 5.42 11.52
C VAL A 70 -0.83 6.66 11.77
N ALA A 71 -0.84 7.58 10.81
CA ALA A 71 -1.74 8.74 10.80
C ALA A 71 -2.50 8.75 9.49
N ILE A 72 -3.83 8.77 9.58
CA ILE A 72 -4.73 8.71 8.42
C ILE A 72 -5.57 9.97 8.43
N PHE A 73 -5.52 10.71 7.33
CA PHE A 73 -6.22 11.96 7.13
C PHE A 73 -7.31 11.78 6.07
N TYR A 74 -8.54 12.03 6.48
CA TYR A 74 -9.76 12.04 5.69
C TYR A 74 -10.02 13.40 5.03
N GLU A 75 -11.10 13.47 4.27
CA GLU A 75 -11.58 14.65 3.54
C GLU A 75 -11.71 15.92 4.39
N ASP A 76 -12.01 15.76 5.68
CA ASP A 76 -12.32 16.82 6.63
C ASP A 76 -11.26 17.02 7.72
N THR A 77 -10.12 16.32 7.64
CA THR A 77 -9.10 16.31 8.71
C THR A 77 -7.74 16.88 8.31
N LEU A 78 -7.54 17.21 7.03
CA LEU A 78 -6.29 17.82 6.59
C LEU A 78 -6.49 18.79 5.43
N GLY A 79 -6.21 20.06 5.71
CA GLY A 79 -6.32 21.10 4.70
C GLY A 79 -7.76 21.41 4.35
N LEU A 80 -7.93 22.14 3.25
CA LEU A 80 -9.24 22.43 2.67
C LEU A 80 -9.49 21.55 1.46
N TYR A 81 -9.47 20.22 1.63
CA TYR A 81 -9.72 19.31 0.53
C TYR A 81 -11.17 19.50 0.01
N PRO A 82 -11.39 19.70 -1.31
CA PRO A 82 -12.73 19.96 -1.83
C PRO A 82 -13.52 18.66 -2.03
N TYR A 83 -14.77 18.66 -1.60
CA TYR A 83 -15.68 17.52 -1.80
C TYR A 83 -17.13 17.95 -1.71
N PHE A 84 -18.04 17.05 -2.10
CA PHE A 84 -19.47 17.20 -1.87
C PHE A 84 -19.94 16.31 -0.72
N THR A 85 -20.76 16.86 0.17
CA THR A 85 -21.45 16.09 1.23
C THR A 85 -22.46 15.10 0.64
N ALA A 86 -22.98 14.19 1.47
CA ALA A 86 -24.07 13.28 1.07
C ALA A 86 -25.36 14.01 0.66
N GLN A 87 -25.55 15.26 1.10
CA GLN A 87 -26.65 16.14 0.71
C GLN A 87 -26.26 17.05 -0.45
N ASP A 88 -25.22 16.69 -1.20
CA ASP A 88 -24.77 17.37 -2.41
C ASP A 88 -24.29 18.81 -2.22
N ARG A 89 -24.04 19.23 -0.97
CA ARG A 89 -23.49 20.55 -0.66
C ARG A 89 -21.99 20.60 -0.90
N PRO A 90 -21.46 21.64 -1.57
CA PRO A 90 -20.03 21.80 -1.76
C PRO A 90 -19.34 22.19 -0.45
N VAL A 91 -18.24 21.52 -0.14
CA VAL A 91 -17.31 21.86 0.94
C VAL A 91 -16.00 22.29 0.31
N ASN A 92 -15.41 23.38 0.80
CA ASN A 92 -14.18 23.98 0.26
C ASN A 92 -14.26 24.26 -1.24
N GLY A 93 -15.42 24.67 -1.75
CA GLY A 93 -15.66 24.91 -3.18
C GLY A 93 -16.10 23.68 -3.97
N GLY A 94 -16.08 22.48 -3.38
CA GLY A 94 -16.60 21.23 -3.94
C GLY A 94 -15.76 20.62 -5.07
N LEU A 95 -15.10 21.45 -5.87
CA LEU A 95 -14.28 21.06 -7.01
C LEU A 95 -12.80 21.46 -6.82
N PRO A 96 -11.84 20.65 -7.31
CA PRO A 96 -10.42 20.99 -7.29
C PRO A 96 -10.11 22.37 -7.88
N GLN A 97 -10.63 22.66 -9.08
CA GLN A 97 -10.40 23.91 -9.81
C GLN A 97 -11.10 25.12 -9.20
N HIS A 98 -11.99 24.90 -8.22
CA HIS A 98 -12.73 25.96 -7.53
C HIS A 98 -12.24 26.17 -6.09
N THR A 99 -11.07 25.61 -5.76
CA THR A 99 -10.46 25.68 -4.43
C THR A 99 -9.19 26.52 -4.48
N SER A 100 -8.98 27.39 -3.49
CA SER A 100 -7.70 28.09 -3.34
C SER A 100 -6.62 27.15 -2.80
N LEU A 101 -5.60 26.86 -3.61
CA LEU A 101 -4.47 26.02 -3.21
C LEU A 101 -3.68 26.62 -2.04
N ASP A 102 -3.47 27.95 -2.04
CA ASP A 102 -2.68 28.60 -1.00
C ASP A 102 -3.34 28.48 0.38
N ILE A 103 -4.65 28.75 0.45
CA ILE A 103 -5.41 28.63 1.70
C ILE A 103 -5.49 27.15 2.12
N HIS A 104 -5.64 26.23 1.16
CA HIS A 104 -5.58 24.79 1.43
C HIS A 104 -4.27 24.41 2.12
N LEU A 105 -3.12 24.82 1.57
CA LEU A 105 -1.80 24.47 2.11
C LEU A 105 -1.52 25.14 3.46
N GLN A 106 -1.95 26.39 3.67
CA GLN A 106 -1.88 27.04 4.99
C GLN A 106 -2.67 26.24 6.04
N ARG A 107 -3.84 25.72 5.66
CA ARG A 107 -4.64 24.87 6.54
C ARG A 107 -3.96 23.53 6.81
N VAL A 108 -3.34 22.91 5.79
CA VAL A 108 -2.54 21.67 5.94
C VAL A 108 -1.45 21.84 7.00
N GLU A 109 -0.73 22.97 6.99
CA GLU A 109 0.34 23.24 7.96
C GLU A 109 -0.20 23.30 9.41
N GLY A 110 -1.33 24.00 9.62
CA GLY A 110 -1.99 24.07 10.91
C GLY A 110 -2.49 22.71 11.41
N ASP A 111 -3.22 21.98 10.56
CA ASP A 111 -3.79 20.67 10.91
C ASP A 111 -2.71 19.62 11.20
N LEU A 112 -1.61 19.61 10.44
CA LEU A 112 -0.47 18.74 10.71
C LEU A 112 0.24 19.09 12.01
N THR A 113 0.37 20.37 12.33
CA THR A 113 1.01 20.82 13.57
C THR A 113 0.21 20.39 14.79
N ALA A 114 -1.12 20.48 14.72
CA ALA A 114 -2.01 20.01 15.77
C ALA A 114 -2.00 18.47 15.88
N SER A 115 -2.12 17.76 14.76
CA SER A 115 -2.33 16.31 14.76
C SER A 115 -1.04 15.50 14.97
N LEU A 116 0.09 16.02 14.50
CA LEU A 116 1.39 15.37 14.54
C LEU A 116 2.45 16.34 15.06
N PRO A 117 2.45 16.71 16.36
CA PRO A 117 3.32 17.77 16.88
C PRO A 117 4.83 17.44 16.79
N GLN A 118 5.19 16.16 16.81
CA GLN A 118 6.58 15.72 16.75
C GLN A 118 7.07 15.60 15.30
N ALA A 119 7.73 16.64 14.78
CA ALA A 119 8.17 16.68 13.39
C ALA A 119 9.15 15.56 12.99
N GLY A 120 10.00 15.12 13.92
CA GLY A 120 11.00 14.07 13.72
C GLY A 120 10.51 12.64 13.95
N ALA A 121 9.25 12.44 14.35
CA ALA A 121 8.74 11.10 14.65
C ALA A 121 8.55 10.27 13.36
N PRO A 122 9.18 9.08 13.25
CA PRO A 122 9.00 8.21 12.10
C PRO A 122 7.62 7.55 12.13
N GLY A 123 7.05 7.32 10.95
CA GLY A 123 5.74 6.67 10.84
C GLY A 123 5.18 6.72 9.42
N LEU A 124 3.91 6.35 9.29
CA LEU A 124 3.15 6.37 8.05
C LEU A 124 2.19 7.57 8.09
N GLY A 125 2.10 8.28 6.98
CA GLY A 125 1.14 9.35 6.75
C GLY A 125 0.30 9.03 5.52
N VAL A 126 -0.99 8.81 5.71
CA VAL A 126 -1.92 8.40 4.65
C VAL A 126 -2.93 9.51 4.44
N LEU A 127 -2.99 10.04 3.22
CA LEU A 127 -4.11 10.88 2.80
C LEU A 127 -5.16 9.96 2.19
N ARG A 128 -6.26 9.71 2.91
CA ARG A 128 -7.35 8.84 2.48
C ARG A 128 -8.42 9.69 1.79
N TRP A 129 -8.09 10.16 0.60
CA TRP A 129 -8.93 11.00 -0.25
C TRP A 129 -9.50 10.17 -1.39
N GLN A 130 -10.81 9.97 -1.33
CA GLN A 130 -11.54 9.02 -2.15
C GLN A 130 -12.82 9.62 -2.74
N GLU A 131 -13.05 10.91 -2.52
CA GLU A 131 -14.26 11.65 -2.89
C GLU A 131 -14.29 11.84 -4.41
N TRP A 132 -13.16 12.19 -5.01
CA TRP A 132 -12.94 12.23 -6.47
C TRP A 132 -11.64 11.52 -6.85
N ALA A 133 -11.47 11.20 -8.13
CA ALA A 133 -10.23 10.68 -8.71
C ALA A 133 -9.59 11.77 -9.58
N PRO A 134 -8.25 11.90 -9.62
CA PRO A 134 -7.59 12.96 -10.38
C PRO A 134 -7.70 12.78 -11.90
N GLN A 135 -8.14 11.61 -12.37
CA GLN A 135 -8.44 11.33 -13.78
C GLN A 135 -9.93 11.51 -14.02
N TRP A 136 -10.30 12.37 -14.96
CA TRP A 136 -11.68 12.72 -15.33
C TRP A 136 -12.55 11.47 -15.52
N ASN A 137 -12.07 10.55 -16.36
CA ASN A 137 -12.80 9.33 -16.75
C ASN A 137 -12.99 8.32 -15.61
N LYS A 138 -12.35 8.52 -14.45
CA LYS A 138 -12.51 7.70 -13.23
C LYS A 138 -13.62 8.17 -12.31
N ASN A 139 -14.16 9.38 -12.53
CA ASN A 139 -15.23 9.93 -11.71
C ASN A 139 -16.60 9.41 -12.16
N ARG A 140 -16.86 8.12 -11.91
CA ARG A 140 -18.09 7.40 -12.27
C ARG A 140 -18.97 7.11 -11.05
N GLY A 141 -20.19 6.64 -11.28
CA GLY A 141 -21.14 6.29 -10.21
C GLY A 141 -21.46 7.53 -9.37
N ILE A 142 -21.32 7.43 -8.04
CA ILE A 142 -21.54 8.57 -7.13
C ILE A 142 -20.60 9.76 -7.40
N LYS A 143 -19.47 9.55 -8.09
CA LYS A 143 -18.51 10.61 -8.43
C LYS A 143 -18.87 11.38 -9.70
N ILE A 144 -19.95 11.02 -10.39
CA ILE A 144 -20.36 11.71 -11.63
C ILE A 144 -20.69 13.19 -11.38
N LYS A 145 -21.06 13.54 -10.13
CA LYS A 145 -21.32 14.90 -9.70
C LYS A 145 -20.15 15.83 -9.99
N TYR A 146 -18.91 15.40 -9.77
CA TYR A 146 -17.72 16.22 -10.06
C TYR A 146 -17.64 16.60 -11.55
N LEU A 147 -18.05 15.71 -12.45
CA LEU A 147 -18.07 15.99 -13.89
C LEU A 147 -19.20 16.96 -14.26
N VAL A 148 -20.37 16.80 -13.65
CA VAL A 148 -21.54 17.69 -13.87
C VAL A 148 -21.23 19.10 -13.39
N GLU A 149 -20.75 19.22 -12.15
CA GLU A 149 -20.48 20.52 -11.52
C GLU A 149 -19.29 21.22 -12.20
N SER A 150 -18.26 20.49 -12.64
CA SER A 150 -17.15 21.08 -13.42
C SER A 150 -17.63 21.73 -14.72
N ARG A 151 -18.56 21.08 -15.42
CA ARG A 151 -19.14 21.62 -16.65
C ARG A 151 -20.07 22.80 -16.39
N ALA A 152 -20.83 22.75 -15.30
CA ALA A 152 -21.67 23.86 -14.86
C ALA A 152 -20.83 25.09 -14.51
N LEU A 153 -19.70 24.89 -13.82
CA LEU A 153 -18.75 25.94 -13.49
C LEU A 153 -18.22 26.63 -14.75
N LEU A 154 -17.71 25.87 -15.73
CA LEU A 154 -17.19 26.48 -16.97
C LEU A 154 -18.28 27.15 -17.81
N ARG A 155 -19.49 26.59 -17.88
CA ARG A 155 -20.62 27.25 -18.56
C ARG A 155 -20.99 28.59 -17.92
N GLY A 156 -20.83 28.73 -16.61
CA GLY A 156 -21.03 29.99 -15.92
C GLY A 156 -20.05 31.09 -16.38
N PHE A 157 -18.80 30.72 -16.67
CA PHE A 157 -17.77 31.64 -17.16
C PHE A 157 -17.80 31.86 -18.67
N PHE A 158 -18.18 30.82 -19.44
CA PHE A 158 -18.17 30.82 -20.89
C PHE A 158 -19.52 30.36 -21.46
N PRO A 159 -20.57 31.20 -21.43
CA PRO A 159 -21.91 30.82 -21.87
C PRO A 159 -22.02 30.46 -23.36
N ASP A 160 -21.14 31.04 -24.19
CA ASP A 160 -21.17 30.89 -25.64
C ASP A 160 -20.41 29.65 -26.15
N TRP A 161 -19.69 28.94 -25.27
CA TRP A 161 -18.97 27.73 -25.64
C TRP A 161 -19.90 26.59 -26.05
N SER A 162 -19.50 25.86 -27.08
CA SER A 162 -20.16 24.62 -27.47
C SER A 162 -20.04 23.55 -26.37
N THR A 163 -20.93 22.55 -26.43
CA THR A 163 -20.87 21.42 -25.49
C THR A 163 -19.54 20.68 -25.54
N GLU A 164 -18.93 20.57 -26.72
CA GLU A 164 -17.63 19.92 -26.92
C GLU A 164 -16.48 20.72 -26.29
N GLU A 165 -16.50 22.04 -26.43
CA GLU A 165 -15.52 22.93 -25.78
C GLU A 165 -15.64 22.87 -24.26
N VAL A 166 -16.86 22.93 -23.73
CA VAL A 166 -17.10 22.80 -22.28
C VAL A 166 -16.60 21.47 -21.75
N GLU A 167 -16.90 20.35 -22.42
CA GLU A 167 -16.45 19.02 -21.99
C GLU A 167 -14.92 18.93 -21.97
N LYS A 168 -14.27 19.33 -23.08
CA LYS A 168 -12.81 19.29 -23.22
C LYS A 168 -12.11 20.12 -22.16
N TRP A 169 -12.53 21.38 -21.97
CA TRP A 169 -11.88 22.27 -21.02
C TRP A 169 -12.22 21.94 -19.57
N SER A 170 -13.41 21.37 -19.29
CA SER A 170 -13.73 20.89 -17.94
C SER A 170 -12.82 19.76 -17.52
N GLN A 171 -12.52 18.84 -18.44
CA GLN A 171 -11.55 17.79 -18.21
C GLN A 171 -10.16 18.38 -17.90
N VAL A 172 -9.66 19.27 -18.75
CA VAL A 172 -8.32 19.86 -18.60
C VAL A 172 -8.19 20.59 -17.26
N ASP A 173 -9.15 21.43 -16.92
CA ASP A 173 -9.13 22.25 -15.70
C ASP A 173 -9.24 21.38 -14.44
N PHE A 174 -10.16 20.41 -14.43
CA PHE A 174 -10.33 19.47 -13.32
C PHE A 174 -9.07 18.63 -13.07
N GLU A 175 -8.51 18.00 -14.12
CA GLU A 175 -7.35 17.12 -13.97
C GLU A 175 -6.10 17.92 -13.54
N ALA A 176 -5.89 19.12 -14.09
CA ALA A 176 -4.79 19.98 -13.71
C ALA A 176 -4.89 20.43 -12.24
N ALA A 177 -6.07 20.88 -11.81
CA ALA A 177 -6.28 21.29 -10.43
C ALA A 177 -6.21 20.13 -9.44
N ALA A 178 -6.78 18.97 -9.78
CA ALA A 178 -6.71 17.75 -8.99
C ALA A 178 -5.26 17.30 -8.77
N GLN A 179 -4.47 17.27 -9.86
CA GLN A 179 -3.04 16.97 -9.79
C GLN A 179 -2.29 17.99 -8.92
N SER A 180 -2.57 19.29 -9.08
CA SER A 180 -1.93 20.36 -8.31
C SER A 180 -2.16 20.22 -6.80
N ILE A 181 -3.43 20.06 -6.37
CA ILE A 181 -3.79 19.85 -4.97
C ILE A 181 -3.06 18.64 -4.40
N MET A 182 -3.11 17.48 -5.07
CA MET A 182 -2.49 16.25 -4.57
C MET A 182 -0.96 16.37 -4.52
N MET A 183 -0.33 16.93 -5.54
CA MET A 183 1.13 17.06 -5.63
C MET A 183 1.71 18.04 -4.62
N GLU A 184 1.08 19.20 -4.45
CA GLU A 184 1.56 20.23 -3.54
C GLU A 184 1.22 19.89 -2.08
N THR A 185 0.09 19.23 -1.82
CA THR A 185 -0.16 18.66 -0.48
C THR A 185 0.91 17.65 -0.11
N LEU A 186 1.20 16.67 -0.98
CA LEU A 186 2.24 15.68 -0.71
C LEU A 186 3.62 16.33 -0.53
N ARG A 187 3.92 17.40 -1.27
CA ARG A 187 5.15 18.17 -1.10
C ARG A 187 5.20 18.78 0.30
N GLU A 188 4.11 19.40 0.73
CA GLU A 188 4.05 20.13 1.99
C GLU A 188 4.07 19.21 3.21
N VAL A 189 3.29 18.13 3.21
CA VAL A 189 3.33 17.14 4.31
C VAL A 189 4.71 16.50 4.46
N LYS A 190 5.43 16.28 3.34
CA LYS A 190 6.82 15.77 3.37
C LYS A 190 7.82 16.81 3.87
N ARG A 191 7.63 18.09 3.52
CA ARG A 191 8.44 19.19 4.05
C ARG A 191 8.30 19.30 5.56
N LEU A 192 7.05 19.24 6.03
CA LEU A 192 6.71 19.41 7.45
C LEU A 192 7.02 18.17 8.30
N ARG A 193 6.87 16.96 7.75
CA ARG A 193 7.09 15.67 8.45
C ARG A 193 7.96 14.74 7.60
N PRO A 194 9.26 15.03 7.46
CA PRO A 194 10.15 14.33 6.53
C PRO A 194 10.45 12.88 6.92
N GLN A 195 10.32 12.53 8.21
CA GLN A 195 10.56 11.18 8.72
C GLN A 195 9.36 10.24 8.54
N ARG A 196 8.22 10.76 8.07
CA ARG A 196 7.06 9.92 7.76
C ARG A 196 7.00 9.55 6.28
N LEU A 197 6.50 8.35 6.02
CA LEU A 197 6.25 7.87 4.67
C LEU A 197 4.86 8.31 4.23
N TRP A 198 4.82 9.29 3.33
CA TRP A 198 3.59 9.87 2.82
C TRP A 198 3.10 9.22 1.52
N GLY A 199 1.79 9.19 1.33
CA GLY A 199 1.14 8.69 0.13
C GLY A 199 -0.37 8.88 0.22
N ILE A 200 -1.06 8.62 -0.89
CA ILE A 200 -2.51 8.82 -1.01
C ILE A 200 -3.18 7.46 -1.24
N ALA A 201 -4.15 7.13 -0.39
CA ALA A 201 -5.01 5.97 -0.55
C ALA A 201 -6.27 6.36 -1.35
N PRO A 202 -6.80 5.48 -2.23
CA PRO A 202 -6.50 4.05 -2.35
C PRO A 202 -5.51 3.72 -3.49
N TYR A 203 -4.50 4.57 -3.75
CA TYR A 203 -3.67 4.45 -4.94
C TYR A 203 -2.40 3.58 -4.73
N PRO A 204 -2.01 2.76 -5.72
CA PRO A 204 -2.71 2.47 -6.97
C PRO A 204 -3.96 1.60 -6.75
N ASN A 205 -4.93 1.70 -7.65
CA ASN A 205 -6.12 0.88 -7.62
C ASN A 205 -6.20 0.00 -8.87
N CYS A 206 -6.49 -1.27 -8.65
CA CYS A 206 -6.52 -2.32 -9.68
C CYS A 206 -7.90 -2.51 -10.30
N TYR A 207 -8.97 -2.13 -9.58
CA TYR A 207 -10.36 -2.33 -9.99
C TYR A 207 -10.70 -3.75 -10.49
N ASN A 208 -9.95 -4.76 -10.01
CA ASN A 208 -10.16 -6.18 -10.31
C ASN A 208 -11.31 -6.79 -9.50
N PHE A 209 -12.06 -5.98 -8.77
CA PHE A 209 -13.16 -6.40 -7.89
C PHE A 209 -14.54 -6.20 -8.53
N ASP A 210 -14.61 -5.86 -9.82
CA ASP A 210 -15.86 -5.69 -10.53
C ASP A 210 -16.59 -7.03 -10.69
N SER A 211 -17.83 -7.13 -10.21
CA SER A 211 -18.60 -8.37 -10.17
C SER A 211 -18.74 -9.04 -11.54
N THR A 212 -18.78 -8.26 -12.63
CA THR A 212 -18.86 -8.82 -13.99
C THR A 212 -17.56 -9.48 -14.41
N GLN A 213 -16.41 -8.94 -13.99
CA GLN A 213 -15.09 -9.54 -14.23
C GLN A 213 -14.89 -10.79 -13.36
N ILE A 214 -15.30 -10.73 -12.10
CA ILE A 214 -15.21 -11.85 -11.15
C ILE A 214 -15.99 -13.07 -11.65
N ALA A 215 -17.12 -12.85 -12.33
CA ALA A 215 -17.96 -13.92 -12.86
C ALA A 215 -17.37 -14.66 -14.07
N LEU A 216 -16.28 -14.16 -14.67
CA LEU A 216 -15.65 -14.79 -15.82
C LEU A 216 -14.89 -16.06 -15.41
N ALA A 217 -15.08 -17.15 -16.16
CA ALA A 217 -14.42 -18.44 -15.90
C ALA A 217 -12.87 -18.37 -15.98
N ASN A 218 -12.32 -17.37 -16.67
CA ASN A 218 -10.89 -17.11 -16.81
C ASN A 218 -10.39 -15.96 -15.93
N TYR A 219 -11.11 -15.59 -14.87
CA TYR A 219 -10.67 -14.56 -13.94
C TYR A 219 -9.35 -14.95 -13.28
N THR A 220 -8.33 -14.09 -13.42
CA THR A 220 -6.96 -14.36 -12.93
C THR A 220 -6.58 -13.52 -11.73
N GLY A 221 -7.42 -12.56 -11.31
CA GLY A 221 -7.06 -11.60 -10.27
C GLY A 221 -6.17 -10.44 -10.73
N ARG A 222 -5.63 -10.50 -11.96
CA ARG A 222 -4.76 -9.45 -12.50
C ARG A 222 -5.52 -8.15 -12.77
N CYS A 223 -4.81 -7.03 -12.69
CA CYS A 223 -5.40 -5.75 -13.06
C CYS A 223 -5.71 -5.74 -14.55
N PRO A 224 -6.90 -5.26 -14.98
CA PRO A 224 -7.19 -5.10 -16.40
C PRO A 224 -6.15 -4.20 -17.06
N ALA A 225 -5.75 -4.50 -18.31
CA ALA A 225 -4.72 -3.72 -19.00
C ALA A 225 -5.07 -2.22 -19.13
N ALA A 226 -6.36 -1.90 -19.31
CA ALA A 226 -6.83 -0.51 -19.31
C ALA A 226 -6.65 0.18 -17.94
N GLU A 227 -6.81 -0.57 -16.85
CA GLU A 227 -6.58 -0.08 -15.48
C GLU A 227 -5.09 0.15 -15.23
N MET A 228 -4.22 -0.73 -15.74
CA MET A 228 -2.77 -0.54 -15.68
C MET A 228 -2.34 0.72 -16.44
N ALA A 229 -2.84 0.91 -17.67
CA ALA A 229 -2.53 2.11 -18.46
C ALA A 229 -2.95 3.40 -17.74
N LEU A 230 -4.10 3.41 -17.08
CA LEU A 230 -4.56 4.56 -16.28
C LEU A 230 -3.68 4.77 -15.03
N ASN A 231 -3.13 3.72 -14.43
CA ASN A 231 -2.17 3.89 -13.34
C ASN A 231 -0.80 4.40 -13.83
N ASP A 232 -0.41 4.11 -15.08
CA ASP A 232 0.81 4.67 -15.69
C ASP A 232 0.71 6.19 -15.89
N GLU A 233 -0.49 6.74 -16.10
CA GLU A 233 -0.72 8.19 -16.15
C GLU A 233 -0.45 8.87 -14.78
N LEU A 234 -0.59 8.12 -13.69
CA LEU A 234 -0.37 8.61 -12.31
C LEU A 234 1.09 8.50 -11.85
N MET A 235 2.05 8.34 -12.77
CA MET A 235 3.49 8.32 -12.44
C MET A 235 3.96 9.55 -11.64
N TRP A 236 3.31 10.70 -11.82
CA TRP A 236 3.57 11.90 -11.02
C TRP A 236 3.25 11.69 -9.53
N LEU A 237 2.17 10.97 -9.21
CA LEU A 237 1.74 10.67 -7.85
C LEU A 237 2.69 9.68 -7.18
N TRP A 238 3.12 8.66 -7.92
CA TRP A 238 4.09 7.68 -7.44
C TRP A 238 5.40 8.40 -7.10
N LYS A 239 5.94 9.20 -8.01
CA LYS A 239 7.22 9.91 -7.80
C LYS A 239 7.17 10.87 -6.61
N ARG A 240 6.01 11.48 -6.33
CA ARG A 240 5.83 12.40 -5.20
C ARG A 240 5.68 11.66 -3.87
N SER A 241 5.11 10.46 -3.88
CA SER A 241 4.91 9.64 -2.69
C SER A 241 6.21 9.04 -2.14
N SER A 242 6.22 8.71 -0.86
CA SER A 242 7.28 7.97 -0.18
C SER A 242 6.93 6.48 0.02
N ALA A 243 5.63 6.18 0.06
CA ALA A 243 5.02 4.86 0.13
C ALA A 243 3.69 4.83 -0.65
N LEU A 244 3.27 3.64 -1.06
CA LEU A 244 1.99 3.38 -1.71
C LEU A 244 1.02 2.75 -0.72
N TYR A 245 -0.25 3.15 -0.83
CA TYR A 245 -1.33 2.76 0.07
C TYR A 245 -2.56 2.23 -0.69
N PRO A 246 -2.42 1.12 -1.44
CA PRO A 246 -3.57 0.46 -2.04
C PRO A 246 -4.52 -0.02 -0.94
N VAL A 247 -5.82 0.09 -1.19
CA VAL A 247 -6.84 -0.42 -0.29
C VAL A 247 -7.34 -1.76 -0.79
N LEU A 248 -7.38 -2.74 0.10
CA LEU A 248 -7.95 -4.05 -0.15
C LEU A 248 -9.16 -4.23 0.76
N SER A 249 -10.34 -4.41 0.19
CA SER A 249 -11.58 -4.70 0.92
C SER A 249 -12.25 -5.94 0.33
N LEU A 250 -12.72 -6.83 1.21
CA LEU A 250 -13.46 -8.04 0.85
C LEU A 250 -14.98 -7.83 0.78
N GLU A 251 -15.51 -6.66 1.20
CA GLU A 251 -16.96 -6.38 1.24
C GLU A 251 -17.67 -6.55 -0.11
N LYS A 252 -16.91 -6.44 -1.20
CA LYS A 252 -17.45 -6.53 -2.57
C LYS A 252 -17.37 -7.94 -3.15
N LEU A 253 -16.87 -8.92 -2.40
CA LEU A 253 -16.79 -10.31 -2.86
C LEU A 253 -18.04 -11.08 -2.43
N PRO A 254 -18.68 -11.84 -3.34
CA PRO A 254 -19.74 -12.78 -2.97
C PRO A 254 -19.24 -13.81 -1.94
N GLU A 255 -20.10 -14.20 -0.99
CA GLU A 255 -19.77 -15.28 -0.04
C GLU A 255 -19.42 -16.58 -0.79
N GLY A 256 -18.37 -17.28 -0.34
CA GLY A 256 -17.94 -18.56 -0.93
C GLY A 256 -17.17 -18.45 -2.25
N THR A 257 -16.73 -17.25 -2.65
CA THR A 257 -15.93 -17.04 -3.87
C THR A 257 -14.61 -17.84 -3.81
N LYS A 258 -14.49 -18.87 -4.67
CA LYS A 258 -13.24 -19.62 -4.87
C LYS A 258 -12.20 -18.67 -5.49
N GLY A 259 -10.95 -18.75 -5.04
CA GLY A 259 -9.91 -17.87 -5.56
C GLY A 259 -9.81 -16.53 -4.84
N ALA A 260 -10.34 -16.38 -3.61
CA ALA A 260 -10.27 -15.14 -2.82
C ALA A 260 -8.86 -14.49 -2.77
N TRP A 261 -7.78 -15.27 -2.88
CA TRP A 261 -6.38 -14.80 -3.00
C TRP A 261 -6.06 -14.11 -4.33
N LEU A 262 -6.77 -14.43 -5.42
CA LEU A 262 -6.61 -13.81 -6.74
C LEU A 262 -7.04 -12.34 -6.69
N TYR A 263 -8.07 -12.01 -5.91
CA TYR A 263 -8.53 -10.63 -5.73
C TYR A 263 -7.58 -9.82 -4.83
N GLY A 264 -6.69 -10.48 -4.09
CA GLY A 264 -5.97 -9.90 -2.96
C GLY A 264 -4.71 -9.08 -3.27
N VAL A 265 -4.33 -8.88 -4.55
CA VAL A 265 -3.03 -8.25 -4.84
C VAL A 265 -3.07 -7.27 -6.01
N PRO A 266 -3.41 -6.00 -5.75
CA PRO A 266 -3.32 -4.96 -6.77
C PRO A 266 -1.88 -4.69 -7.22
N TYR A 267 -0.83 -5.18 -6.54
CA TYR A 267 0.57 -4.86 -6.85
C TYR A 267 1.35 -5.96 -7.58
N LYS A 268 0.71 -7.06 -8.02
CA LYS A 268 1.36 -8.14 -8.81
C LYS A 268 2.07 -7.60 -10.06
N ASP A 269 1.55 -6.50 -10.59
CA ASP A 269 1.98 -5.90 -11.86
C ASP A 269 2.73 -4.57 -11.70
N PHE A 270 2.94 -4.09 -10.47
CA PHE A 270 3.51 -2.78 -10.21
C PHE A 270 4.98 -2.89 -9.78
N VAL A 271 5.90 -2.57 -10.70
CA VAL A 271 7.33 -2.43 -10.38
C VAL A 271 7.56 -1.09 -9.68
N VAL A 272 7.25 -1.02 -8.38
CA VAL A 272 7.43 0.22 -7.61
C VAL A 272 8.62 0.11 -6.69
N THR A 273 9.51 1.08 -6.77
CA THR A 273 10.71 1.22 -5.91
C THR A 273 10.39 1.81 -4.52
N GLN A 274 9.11 1.83 -4.13
CA GLN A 274 8.58 2.41 -2.89
C GLN A 274 8.16 1.34 -1.90
N TYR A 275 7.94 1.74 -0.65
CA TYR A 275 7.28 0.88 0.33
C TYR A 275 5.84 0.64 -0.10
N ASN A 276 5.40 -0.62 -0.07
CA ASN A 276 4.03 -1.00 -0.40
C ASN A 276 3.33 -1.46 0.89
N LEU A 277 2.38 -0.66 1.36
CA LEU A 277 1.65 -0.82 2.62
C LEU A 277 0.17 -0.97 2.27
N VAL A 278 -0.38 -2.17 2.42
CA VAL A 278 -1.79 -2.42 2.04
C VAL A 278 -2.70 -1.98 3.18
N ILE A 279 -3.65 -1.10 2.91
CA ILE A 279 -4.68 -0.73 3.88
C ILE A 279 -5.81 -1.75 3.80
N MET A 280 -6.18 -2.30 4.93
CA MET A 280 -7.26 -3.28 5.07
C MET A 280 -8.28 -2.76 6.09
N PRO A 281 -9.56 -2.59 5.70
CA PRO A 281 -10.60 -2.28 6.65
C PRO A 281 -10.77 -3.43 7.65
N VAL A 282 -11.16 -3.10 8.88
CA VAL A 282 -11.55 -4.08 9.89
C VAL A 282 -12.90 -4.66 9.49
N LEU A 283 -12.84 -5.69 8.66
CA LEU A 283 -13.95 -6.60 8.49
C LEU A 283 -13.70 -7.74 9.48
N TYR A 284 -14.76 -8.25 10.11
CA TYR A 284 -14.69 -9.47 10.93
C TYR A 284 -14.40 -10.66 10.01
N MET A 285 -13.15 -10.74 9.58
CA MET A 285 -12.64 -11.66 8.58
C MET A 285 -12.45 -13.01 9.19
N TYR A 286 -12.95 -14.06 8.52
CA TYR A 286 -12.62 -15.41 8.92
C TYR A 286 -11.12 -15.66 8.72
N GLN A 287 -10.60 -16.74 9.32
CA GLN A 287 -9.18 -17.05 9.19
C GLN A 287 -8.74 -17.21 7.71
N ILE A 288 -9.61 -17.75 6.86
CA ILE A 288 -9.34 -17.87 5.42
C ILE A 288 -9.20 -16.51 4.74
N ASP A 289 -9.97 -15.52 5.18
CA ASP A 289 -9.90 -14.15 4.67
C ASP A 289 -8.58 -13.50 5.10
N LEU A 290 -8.13 -13.71 6.34
CA LEU A 290 -6.81 -13.25 6.79
C LEU A 290 -5.67 -13.87 5.96
N VAL A 291 -5.79 -15.15 5.60
CA VAL A 291 -4.85 -15.82 4.67
C VAL A 291 -4.84 -15.16 3.31
N ASN A 292 -6.01 -14.91 2.73
CA ASN A 292 -6.15 -14.33 1.40
C ASN A 292 -5.85 -12.83 1.33
N THR A 293 -5.62 -12.17 2.48
CA THR A 293 -5.36 -10.73 2.58
C THR A 293 -3.99 -10.44 3.17
N ILE A 294 -3.83 -10.58 4.49
CA ILE A 294 -2.57 -10.34 5.20
C ILE A 294 -1.53 -11.38 4.79
N GLY A 295 -1.91 -12.66 4.71
CA GLY A 295 -1.02 -13.75 4.30
C GLY A 295 -0.53 -13.58 2.86
N GLU A 296 -1.45 -13.29 1.95
CA GLU A 296 -1.12 -12.98 0.55
C GLU A 296 -0.20 -11.74 0.47
N SER A 297 -0.44 -10.72 1.30
CA SER A 297 0.40 -9.53 1.36
C SER A 297 1.84 -9.82 1.77
N ALA A 298 2.00 -10.63 2.82
CA ALA A 298 3.32 -11.07 3.27
C ALA A 298 4.01 -11.95 2.22
N ALA A 299 3.29 -12.90 1.62
CA ALA A 299 3.83 -13.83 0.64
C ALA A 299 4.33 -13.13 -0.63
N MET A 300 3.69 -12.03 -1.03
CA MET A 300 4.05 -11.25 -2.20
C MET A 300 5.11 -10.17 -1.92
N GLY A 301 5.63 -10.08 -0.70
CA GLY A 301 6.73 -9.18 -0.35
C GLY A 301 6.32 -7.74 -0.05
N ALA A 302 5.06 -7.50 0.34
CA ALA A 302 4.67 -6.20 0.89
C ALA A 302 5.49 -5.88 2.15
N SER A 303 5.69 -4.59 2.45
CA SER A 303 6.42 -4.19 3.66
C SER A 303 5.55 -4.28 4.92
N GLY A 304 4.22 -4.35 4.73
CA GLY A 304 3.27 -4.56 5.80
C GLY A 304 1.83 -4.30 5.38
N VAL A 305 0.93 -4.44 6.33
CA VAL A 305 -0.49 -4.11 6.21
C VAL A 305 -0.88 -3.12 7.29
N ILE A 306 -1.87 -2.26 7.01
CA ILE A 306 -2.46 -1.33 7.96
C ILE A 306 -3.89 -1.80 8.21
N ILE A 307 -4.16 -2.26 9.43
CA ILE A 307 -5.51 -2.58 9.91
C ILE A 307 -6.20 -1.26 10.26
N TRP A 308 -7.30 -0.96 9.60
CA TRP A 308 -7.89 0.37 9.60
C TRP A 308 -9.42 0.33 9.76
N GLU A 309 -10.00 1.31 10.45
CA GLU A 309 -11.43 1.55 10.46
C GLU A 309 -11.71 3.04 10.73
N LYS A 310 -12.69 3.66 10.04
CA LYS A 310 -13.06 5.08 10.29
C LYS A 310 -13.85 5.22 11.59
N SER A 311 -14.74 4.27 11.85
CA SER A 311 -15.57 4.20 13.04
C SER A 311 -16.05 2.76 13.23
N LEU A 312 -15.91 2.21 14.43
CA LEU A 312 -16.36 0.85 14.71
C LEU A 312 -17.89 0.79 14.71
N ALA A 313 -18.46 0.08 13.73
CA ALA A 313 -19.91 -0.08 13.60
C ALA A 313 -20.52 -1.14 14.54
N LYS A 314 -19.70 -2.02 15.13
CA LYS A 314 -20.12 -3.15 15.98
C LYS A 314 -19.70 -2.97 17.43
N SER A 315 -20.25 -3.82 18.31
CA SER A 315 -19.91 -3.84 19.73
C SER A 315 -18.41 -4.06 19.96
N CYS A 316 -17.85 -3.28 20.86
CA CYS A 316 -16.48 -3.40 21.34
C CYS A 316 -16.12 -4.78 21.88
N SER A 317 -17.06 -5.48 22.50
CA SER A 317 -16.83 -6.80 23.06
C SER A 317 -16.53 -7.83 21.96
N GLU A 318 -17.29 -7.77 20.86
CA GLU A 318 -17.09 -8.64 19.70
C GLU A 318 -15.74 -8.34 19.04
N PHE A 319 -15.44 -7.05 18.86
CA PHE A 319 -14.17 -6.63 18.27
C PHE A 319 -12.97 -7.08 19.10
N SER A 320 -13.07 -6.92 20.42
CA SER A 320 -12.04 -7.35 21.36
C SER A 320 -11.83 -8.87 21.31
N SER A 321 -12.93 -9.64 21.25
CA SER A 321 -12.87 -11.10 21.10
C SER A 321 -12.19 -11.49 19.79
N TYR A 322 -12.54 -10.83 18.69
CA TYR A 322 -11.95 -11.06 17.38
C TYR A 322 -10.43 -10.82 17.37
N ILE A 323 -9.96 -9.75 18.01
CA ILE A 323 -8.52 -9.47 18.14
C ILE A 323 -7.83 -10.59 18.92
N ARG A 324 -8.38 -11.01 20.06
CA ARG A 324 -7.76 -12.05 20.91
C ARG A 324 -7.71 -13.42 20.24
N GLN A 325 -8.79 -13.79 19.55
CA GLN A 325 -8.98 -15.16 19.08
C GLN A 325 -8.54 -15.39 17.63
N VAL A 326 -8.57 -14.35 16.79
CA VAL A 326 -8.38 -14.51 15.34
C VAL A 326 -7.25 -13.63 14.83
N LEU A 327 -7.42 -12.31 14.85
CA LEU A 327 -6.47 -11.38 14.21
C LEU A 327 -5.10 -11.38 14.89
N GLY A 328 -5.07 -11.29 16.22
CA GLY A 328 -3.83 -11.24 17.00
C GLY A 328 -2.95 -12.48 16.83
N PRO A 329 -3.47 -13.70 17.08
CA PRO A 329 -2.73 -14.93 16.84
C PRO A 329 -2.25 -15.08 15.38
N TYR A 330 -3.07 -14.66 14.41
CA TYR A 330 -2.69 -14.67 13.01
C TYR A 330 -1.55 -13.69 12.70
N ALA A 331 -1.60 -12.47 13.26
CA ALA A 331 -0.54 -11.47 13.10
C ALA A 331 0.80 -11.99 13.62
N VAL A 332 0.83 -12.63 14.80
CA VAL A 332 2.04 -13.27 15.35
C VAL A 332 2.56 -14.37 14.43
N ASN A 333 1.66 -15.21 13.90
CA ASN A 333 2.03 -16.30 12.99
C ASN A 333 2.73 -15.77 11.72
N VAL A 334 2.07 -14.88 10.97
CA VAL A 334 2.57 -14.40 9.68
C VAL A 334 3.83 -13.55 9.82
N THR A 335 3.92 -12.68 10.82
CA THR A 335 5.09 -11.81 11.05
C THR A 335 6.30 -12.62 11.49
N THR A 336 6.11 -13.62 12.37
CA THR A 336 7.19 -14.51 12.80
C THR A 336 7.68 -15.39 11.64
N ALA A 337 6.76 -15.93 10.84
CA ALA A 337 7.12 -16.74 9.66
C ALA A 337 7.91 -15.90 8.63
N ALA A 338 7.47 -14.67 8.35
CA ALA A 338 8.17 -13.76 7.46
C ALA A 338 9.59 -13.44 7.97
N ARG A 339 9.75 -13.19 9.28
CA ARG A 339 11.06 -12.98 9.92
C ARG A 339 11.96 -14.21 9.78
N LEU A 340 11.46 -15.40 10.13
CA LEU A 340 12.22 -16.65 10.05
C LEU A 340 12.62 -16.97 8.60
N CYS A 341 11.76 -16.69 7.63
CA CYS A 341 12.09 -16.85 6.23
C CYS A 341 13.18 -15.86 5.80
N GLY A 342 13.08 -14.59 6.19
CA GLY A 342 14.12 -13.58 5.94
C GLY A 342 15.49 -13.96 6.52
N VAL A 343 15.52 -14.58 7.71
CA VAL A 343 16.79 -15.06 8.28
C VAL A 343 17.30 -16.31 7.56
N SER A 344 16.44 -17.31 7.34
CA SER A 344 16.86 -18.63 6.82
C SER A 344 17.14 -18.65 5.32
N LEU A 345 16.36 -17.92 4.51
CA LEU A 345 16.50 -17.87 3.05
C LEU A 345 17.30 -16.66 2.55
N CYS A 346 17.18 -15.53 3.25
CA CYS A 346 17.79 -14.26 2.85
C CYS A 346 18.99 -13.83 3.70
N GLN A 347 19.43 -14.64 4.67
CA GLN A 347 20.54 -14.31 5.58
C GLN A 347 20.32 -12.97 6.32
N GLY A 348 19.06 -12.60 6.56
CA GLY A 348 18.67 -11.32 7.17
C GLY A 348 18.88 -10.09 6.28
N ARG A 349 19.22 -10.26 5.00
CA ARG A 349 19.52 -9.16 4.04
C ARG A 349 18.43 -8.96 2.99
N GLY A 350 17.26 -9.53 3.20
CA GLY A 350 16.17 -9.50 2.24
C GLY A 350 14.88 -10.04 2.84
N HIS A 351 13.83 -9.98 2.03
CA HIS A 351 12.51 -10.48 2.37
C HIS A 351 12.16 -11.63 1.44
N CYS A 352 11.37 -12.59 1.92
CA CYS A 352 10.89 -13.69 1.11
C CYS A 352 9.73 -13.25 0.23
N VAL A 353 9.80 -13.58 -1.06
CA VAL A 353 8.76 -13.28 -2.04
C VAL A 353 8.40 -14.55 -2.79
N ARG A 354 7.11 -14.83 -2.94
CA ARG A 354 6.59 -16.00 -3.63
C ARG A 354 7.11 -16.02 -5.07
N LYS A 355 7.60 -17.17 -5.53
CA LYS A 355 8.15 -17.31 -6.89
C LYS A 355 7.07 -17.22 -7.96
N LYS A 356 5.91 -17.82 -7.69
CA LYS A 356 4.77 -17.95 -8.60
C LYS A 356 3.57 -17.19 -8.03
N PRO A 357 3.22 -16.02 -8.58
CA PRO A 357 2.11 -15.21 -8.07
C PRO A 357 0.75 -15.91 -8.02
N GLU A 358 0.56 -16.95 -8.83
CA GLU A 358 -0.65 -17.76 -8.94
C GLU A 358 -0.76 -18.91 -7.92
N ASP A 359 0.37 -19.36 -7.36
CA ASP A 359 0.40 -20.49 -6.42
C ASP A 359 -0.16 -20.08 -5.05
N PRO A 360 -1.03 -20.88 -4.40
CA PRO A 360 -1.61 -20.56 -3.10
C PRO A 360 -0.66 -20.93 -1.95
N THR A 361 0.59 -20.47 -2.01
CA THR A 361 1.59 -20.69 -0.96
C THR A 361 1.80 -19.43 -0.13
N TYR A 362 1.92 -19.60 1.19
CA TYR A 362 1.94 -18.52 2.17
C TYR A 362 3.06 -18.70 3.19
N LEU A 363 3.45 -17.60 3.84
CA LEU A 363 4.42 -17.59 4.93
C LEU A 363 3.69 -17.76 6.27
N HIS A 364 3.55 -19.00 6.72
CA HIS A 364 2.98 -19.33 8.04
C HIS A 364 3.91 -20.25 8.83
N LEU A 365 3.82 -20.15 10.15
CA LEU A 365 4.48 -21.07 11.07
C LEU A 365 3.83 -22.45 10.98
N PRO A 366 4.63 -23.53 10.91
CA PRO A 366 4.09 -24.88 10.91
C PRO A 366 3.53 -25.24 12.29
N SER A 367 2.23 -25.48 12.36
CA SER A 367 1.50 -25.75 13.61
C SER A 367 2.00 -26.99 14.37
N ALA A 368 2.62 -27.95 13.69
CA ALA A 368 3.22 -29.13 14.32
C ALA A 368 4.53 -28.82 15.09
N HIS A 369 5.14 -27.66 14.84
CA HIS A 369 6.45 -27.30 15.42
C HIS A 369 6.44 -25.96 16.17
N PHE A 370 5.38 -25.18 16.03
CA PHE A 370 5.19 -23.92 16.74
C PHE A 370 3.87 -23.93 17.49
N MET A 371 3.91 -23.49 18.75
CA MET A 371 2.75 -23.20 19.56
C MET A 371 2.64 -21.70 19.79
N LEU A 372 1.42 -21.17 19.69
CA LEU A 372 1.11 -19.81 20.14
C LEU A 372 0.71 -19.90 21.61
N LEU A 373 1.59 -19.45 22.49
CA LEU A 373 1.38 -19.49 23.93
C LEU A 373 0.97 -18.10 24.44
N PRO A 374 0.15 -18.01 25.50
CA PRO A 374 -0.18 -16.74 26.15
C PRO A 374 1.10 -15.96 26.51
N ASN A 375 1.07 -14.66 26.28
CA ASN A 375 2.14 -13.71 26.60
C ASN A 375 1.56 -12.52 27.35
N GLY A 376 1.70 -12.52 28.67
CA GLY A 376 1.01 -11.57 29.54
C GLY A 376 -0.50 -11.80 29.61
N ALA A 377 -1.25 -10.77 30.01
CA ALA A 377 -2.70 -10.87 30.22
C ALA A 377 -3.50 -10.97 28.91
N GLU A 378 -2.95 -10.47 27.81
CA GLU A 378 -3.73 -10.26 26.58
C GLU A 378 -3.09 -10.83 25.31
N GLY A 379 -1.77 -10.98 25.29
CA GLY A 379 -1.01 -11.29 24.08
C GLY A 379 -0.74 -12.76 23.87
N VAL A 380 -0.10 -13.05 22.73
CA VAL A 380 0.42 -14.38 22.40
C VAL A 380 1.83 -14.28 21.82
N ARG A 381 2.63 -15.31 22.03
CA ARG A 381 3.97 -15.45 21.45
C ARG A 381 4.13 -16.80 20.78
N ALA A 382 4.80 -16.82 19.63
CA ALA A 382 5.19 -18.06 18.99
C ALA A 382 6.40 -18.68 19.71
N THR A 383 6.30 -19.95 20.07
CA THR A 383 7.40 -20.74 20.64
C THR A 383 7.54 -22.04 19.87
N GLY A 384 8.75 -22.35 19.42
CA GLY A 384 9.02 -23.50 18.57
C GLY A 384 10.34 -23.37 17.83
N GLU A 385 10.67 -24.40 17.06
CA GLU A 385 11.86 -24.44 16.21
C GLU A 385 11.45 -24.73 14.77
N LEU A 386 12.11 -24.08 13.81
CA LEU A 386 11.83 -24.28 12.40
C LEU A 386 12.62 -25.49 11.87
N PRO A 387 11.96 -26.59 11.47
CA PRO A 387 12.67 -27.76 10.95
C PRO A 387 13.27 -27.48 9.57
N THR A 388 14.38 -28.15 9.26
CA THR A 388 15.07 -28.03 7.96
C THR A 388 14.15 -28.32 6.77
N ALA A 389 13.23 -29.27 6.90
CA ALA A 389 12.26 -29.59 5.85
C ALA A 389 11.38 -28.40 5.44
N TYR A 390 11.02 -27.53 6.40
CA TYR A 390 10.24 -26.32 6.11
C TYR A 390 11.09 -25.21 5.49
N ILE A 391 12.38 -25.14 5.83
CA ILE A 391 13.33 -24.26 5.15
C ILE A 391 13.46 -24.66 3.68
N ASP A 392 13.53 -25.96 3.39
CA ASP A 392 13.61 -26.45 2.01
C ASP A 392 12.31 -26.25 1.23
N LEU A 393 11.15 -26.37 1.90
CA LEU A 393 9.86 -25.97 1.33
C LEU A 393 9.83 -24.47 0.99
N TRP A 394 10.27 -23.60 1.91
CA TRP A 394 10.38 -22.17 1.62
C TRP A 394 11.36 -21.86 0.49
N LYS A 395 12.51 -22.55 0.41
CA LYS A 395 13.43 -22.42 -0.74
C LYS A 395 12.78 -22.82 -2.05
N LYS A 396 11.86 -23.80 -2.04
CA LYS A 396 11.13 -24.24 -3.23
C LYS A 396 10.14 -23.16 -3.69
N ASP A 397 9.36 -22.61 -2.78
CA ASP A 397 8.19 -21.78 -3.11
C ASP A 397 8.49 -20.26 -3.11
N PHE A 398 9.52 -19.85 -2.36
CA PHE A 398 9.91 -18.45 -2.19
C PHE A 398 11.33 -18.20 -2.70
N ARG A 399 11.57 -16.96 -3.13
CA ARG A 399 12.88 -16.43 -3.48
C ARG A 399 13.22 -15.27 -2.56
N CYS A 400 14.50 -14.99 -2.43
CA CYS A 400 14.94 -13.81 -1.71
C CYS A 400 14.89 -12.57 -2.59
N GLN A 401 14.25 -11.50 -2.11
CA GLN A 401 14.41 -10.16 -2.65
C GLN A 401 15.37 -9.37 -1.75
N ASN A 402 16.62 -9.22 -2.21
CA ASN A 402 17.67 -8.56 -1.43
C ASN A 402 17.43 -7.05 -1.29
N ILE A 403 17.80 -6.53 -0.12
CA ILE A 403 17.80 -5.09 0.18
C ILE A 403 18.97 -4.44 -0.58
N SER A 404 18.71 -3.30 -1.25
CA SER A 404 19.76 -2.60 -2.02
C SER A 404 20.85 -2.00 -1.10
N VAL A 405 22.13 -2.29 -1.39
CA VAL A 405 23.28 -1.78 -0.63
C VAL A 405 23.54 -0.29 -0.90
N THR A 406 23.16 0.21 -2.08
CA THR A 406 23.36 1.60 -2.52
C THR A 406 22.54 2.62 -1.73
N ARG A 407 21.52 2.22 -0.97
CA ARG A 407 20.73 3.12 -0.10
C ARG A 407 20.97 2.96 1.39
N ILE A 408 21.92 2.12 1.82
CA ILE A 408 22.39 2.12 3.21
C ILE A 408 23.05 3.49 3.54
N ALA A 409 23.66 4.14 2.54
CA ALA A 409 24.25 5.47 2.69
C ALA A 409 23.19 6.58 2.89
N SER A 410 22.11 6.60 2.10
CA SER A 410 21.03 7.59 2.24
C SER A 410 20.19 7.40 3.50
N VAL A 411 20.12 6.17 4.03
CA VAL A 411 19.51 5.87 5.34
C VAL A 411 20.44 6.27 6.48
N LYS A 412 21.76 6.09 6.37
CA LYS A 412 22.73 6.56 7.37
C LYS A 412 22.70 8.09 7.56
N ASP A 413 22.37 8.86 6.53
CA ASP A 413 22.31 10.32 6.65
C ASP A 413 20.96 10.83 7.22
N ASN A 414 19.87 10.05 7.17
CA ASN A 414 18.54 10.46 7.66
C ASN A 414 18.04 9.71 8.91
N LEU A 415 18.66 8.59 9.31
CA LEU A 415 18.22 7.74 10.43
C LEU A 415 19.29 7.57 11.52
N ARG A 416 20.31 8.44 11.55
CA ARG A 416 21.46 8.28 12.46
C ARG A 416 21.16 8.43 13.95
N ASP A 417 19.99 8.96 14.36
CA ASP A 417 19.69 9.19 15.78
C ASP A 417 18.30 8.72 16.27
N GLY A 418 17.56 7.89 15.51
CA GLY A 418 16.13 7.63 15.82
C GLY A 418 15.73 6.25 16.33
N PHE A 419 16.57 5.22 16.17
CA PHE A 419 16.19 3.83 16.52
C PHE A 419 17.24 3.20 17.45
N LYS A 420 17.15 3.53 18.74
CA LYS A 420 17.79 2.72 19.79
C LYS A 420 16.81 1.64 20.23
N PHE A 421 17.17 0.38 20.02
CA PHE A 421 16.50 -0.77 20.62
C PHE A 421 17.05 -0.99 22.03
N THR A 422 16.15 -1.15 23.00
CA THR A 422 16.44 -1.87 24.23
C THR A 422 16.12 -3.34 23.93
N VAL A 423 17.09 -4.22 24.24
CA VAL A 423 17.07 -5.68 23.97
C VAL A 423 15.89 -6.37 24.62
#